data_AF-A0A258ADX6-F1
#
_entry.id   AF-A0A258ADX6-F1
#
_cell.length_a   1.000
_cell.length_b   1.000
_cell.length_c   1.000
_cell.angle_alpha   90.00
_cell.angle_beta   90.00
_cell.angle_gamma   90.00
#
_symmetry.space_group_name_H-M   'P 1'
#
loop_
_entity.id
_entity.type
_entity.pdbx_description
1 polymer ?
#
loop_
_entity_poly.entity_id
_entity_poly.type
_entity_poly.pdbx_seq_one_letter_code
_entity_poly.pdbx_strand_id
1 'polypeptide(L)'
;MNEAPRQDEDILAPLIFFYGIGSTRPRVTFVDPQDLAEQERGLLVHDQDMTPRLREFHASEIDLDVAARARIGNYLVRASVLHRHTDGMPVEFGAIGIHLDLLPEEAQKLVL
;
A
#
# COMPACT_ATOMS: atom_id res chain seq x y z
N MET A 1 3.03 -8.57 28.51
CA MET A 1 2.33 -7.26 28.60
C MET A 1 1.53 -7.13 27.32
N ASN A 2 0.21 -7.30 27.39
CA ASN A 2 -0.66 -7.12 26.22
C ASN A 2 -0.97 -5.63 26.13
N GLU A 3 -0.30 -4.92 25.22
CA GLU A 3 -0.73 -3.58 24.83
C GLU A 3 -2.07 -3.68 24.09
N ALA A 4 -3.04 -2.87 24.49
CA ALA A 4 -4.29 -2.73 23.77
C ALA A 4 -3.99 -2.23 22.34
N PRO A 5 -4.74 -2.68 21.31
CA PRO A 5 -4.54 -2.19 19.95
C PRO A 5 -4.77 -0.67 19.95
N ARG A 6 -3.77 0.09 19.48
CA ARG A 6 -3.89 1.54 19.32
C ARG A 6 -4.94 1.80 18.24
N GLN A 7 -5.89 2.70 18.48
CA GLN A 7 -6.91 3.08 17.49
C GLN A 7 -6.31 3.61 16.18
N ASP A 8 -5.03 4.01 16.20
CA ASP A 8 -4.28 4.47 15.05
C ASP A 8 -3.94 3.35 14.04
N GLU A 9 -4.03 2.06 14.41
CA GLU A 9 -3.68 0.96 13.50
C GLU A 9 -4.75 0.65 12.46
N ASP A 10 -5.96 1.19 12.62
CA ASP A 10 -7.03 1.05 11.62
C ASP A 10 -6.62 1.67 10.27
N ILE A 11 -5.80 2.73 10.28
CA ILE A 11 -5.24 3.33 9.06
C ILE A 11 -4.31 2.35 8.30
N LEU A 12 -3.81 1.33 8.98
CA LEU A 12 -2.96 0.29 8.40
C LEU A 12 -3.78 -0.87 7.85
N ALA A 13 -5.10 -0.85 7.92
CA ALA A 13 -5.92 -1.81 7.21
C ALA A 13 -5.97 -1.44 5.70
N PRO A 14 -5.84 -2.40 4.76
CA PRO A 14 -5.67 -3.84 4.97
C PRO A 14 -4.20 -4.32 4.98
N LEU A 15 -3.21 -3.43 5.03
CA LEU A 15 -1.79 -3.82 5.08
C LEU A 15 -1.50 -4.79 6.23
N ILE A 16 -1.99 -4.49 7.45
CA ILE A 16 -1.78 -5.33 8.63
C ILE A 16 -2.42 -6.73 8.50
N PHE A 17 -3.51 -6.84 7.73
CA PHE A 17 -4.17 -8.11 7.42
C PHE A 17 -3.24 -9.00 6.59
N PHE A 18 -2.62 -8.45 5.54
CA PHE A 18 -1.70 -9.22 4.70
C PHE A 18 -0.44 -9.67 5.44
N TYR A 19 0.13 -8.81 6.29
CA TYR A 19 1.25 -9.23 7.16
C TYR A 19 0.83 -10.35 8.11
N GLY A 20 -0.37 -10.31 8.69
CA GLY A 20 -0.85 -11.33 9.62
C GLY A 20 -1.05 -12.74 9.04
N ILE A 21 -1.13 -12.89 7.71
CA ILE A 21 -1.34 -14.18 7.04
C ILE A 21 -0.02 -14.91 6.76
N GLY A 22 1.07 -14.17 6.55
CA GLY A 22 2.33 -14.76 6.05
C GLY A 22 3.60 -14.25 6.72
N SER A 23 3.51 -13.37 7.71
CA SER A 23 4.67 -12.75 8.35
C SER A 23 4.37 -12.26 9.76
N THR A 24 5.40 -11.84 10.48
CA THR A 24 5.20 -11.13 11.74
C THR A 24 4.61 -9.76 11.43
N ARG A 25 3.63 -9.31 12.22
CA ARG A 25 3.09 -7.94 12.09
C ARG A 25 4.22 -6.92 12.24
N PRO A 26 4.29 -5.89 11.36
CA PRO A 26 5.29 -4.85 11.48
C PRO A 26 5.09 -4.05 12.77
N ARG A 27 6.18 -3.62 13.38
CA ARG A 27 6.14 -2.59 14.41
C ARG A 27 6.08 -1.24 13.72
N VAL A 28 5.05 -0.44 14.01
CA VAL A 28 4.81 0.84 13.35
C VAL A 28 4.96 1.99 14.34
N THR A 29 5.74 2.99 13.91
CA THR A 29 5.92 4.27 14.58
C THR A 29 5.47 5.35 13.62
N PHE A 30 4.57 6.22 14.07
CA PHE A 30 4.16 7.39 13.30
C PHE A 30 5.20 8.50 13.49
N VAL A 31 5.54 9.18 12.40
CA VAL A 31 6.59 10.20 12.33
C VAL A 31 6.00 11.49 11.77
N ASP A 32 6.38 12.64 12.32
CA ASP A 32 5.95 13.92 11.77
C ASP A 32 6.69 14.16 10.43
N PRO A 33 6.01 14.65 9.38
CA PRO A 33 6.65 15.02 8.12
C PRO A 33 7.92 15.89 8.26
N GLN A 34 8.00 16.73 9.29
CA GLN A 34 9.15 17.61 9.55
C GLN A 34 10.38 16.86 10.06
N ASP A 35 10.19 15.67 10.65
CA ASP A 35 11.26 14.84 11.19
C ASP A 35 11.93 13.94 10.12
N LEU A 36 11.34 13.86 8.91
CA LEU A 36 11.89 13.11 7.79
C LEU A 36 13.08 13.81 7.13
N ALA A 37 14.05 13.03 6.66
CA ALA A 37 15.14 13.58 5.83
C ALA A 37 14.58 14.13 4.51
N GLU A 38 15.27 15.10 3.90
CA GLU A 38 14.78 15.81 2.72
C GLU A 38 14.36 14.88 1.57
N GLN A 39 15.17 13.85 1.31
CA GLN A 39 14.90 12.86 0.26
C GLN A 39 13.65 12.02 0.55
N GLU A 40 13.49 11.55 1.80
CA GLU A 40 12.34 10.75 2.24
C GLU A 40 11.07 11.59 2.26
N ARG A 41 11.16 12.82 2.79
CA ARG A 41 10.06 13.79 2.80
C ARG A 41 9.60 14.11 1.39
N GLY A 42 10.53 14.32 0.46
CA GLY A 42 10.19 14.55 -0.94
C GLY A 42 9.48 13.37 -1.60
N LEU A 43 9.76 12.13 -1.17
CA LEU A 43 9.09 10.93 -1.69
C LEU A 43 7.75 10.65 -1.03
N LEU A 44 7.62 10.86 0.29
CA LEU A 44 6.48 10.36 1.08
C LEU A 44 5.45 11.43 1.44
N VAL A 45 5.82 12.72 1.43
CA VAL A 45 4.97 13.81 1.90
C VAL A 45 4.41 14.59 0.71
N HIS A 46 3.37 14.03 0.10
CA HIS A 46 2.62 14.64 -1.00
C HIS A 46 1.17 14.14 -1.04
N ASP A 47 0.36 14.79 -1.88
CA ASP A 47 -1.05 14.47 -2.14
C ASP A 47 -1.28 13.85 -3.54
N GLN A 48 -0.21 13.60 -4.28
CA GLN A 48 -0.22 12.99 -5.61
C GLN A 48 -0.15 11.45 -5.58
N ASP A 49 -0.36 10.81 -6.73
CA ASP A 49 -0.22 9.36 -6.88
C ASP A 49 1.24 8.91 -6.67
N MET A 50 1.41 7.77 -5.99
CA MET A 50 2.73 7.23 -5.67
C MET A 50 3.48 6.67 -6.91
N THR A 51 2.78 6.07 -7.88
CA THR A 51 3.43 5.44 -9.04
C THR A 51 4.23 6.44 -9.91
N PRO A 52 3.68 7.60 -10.33
CA PRO A 52 4.48 8.61 -11.03
C PRO A 52 5.63 9.13 -10.16
N ARG A 53 5.40 9.31 -8.84
CA ARG A 53 6.44 9.77 -7.92
C ARG A 53 7.62 8.82 -7.84
N LEU A 54 7.36 7.52 -7.75
CA LEU A 54 8.38 6.48 -7.77
C LEU A 54 9.14 6.44 -9.10
N ARG A 55 8.47 6.67 -10.24
CA ARG A 55 9.13 6.74 -11.55
C ARG A 55 10.17 7.85 -11.60
N GLU A 56 9.79 9.04 -11.14
CA GLU A 56 10.71 10.18 -11.05
C GLU A 56 11.85 9.92 -10.07
N PHE A 57 11.53 9.43 -8.87
CA PHE A 57 12.51 9.21 -7.81
C PHE A 57 13.55 8.14 -8.18
N HIS A 58 13.13 7.08 -8.87
CA HIS A 58 14.01 5.98 -9.28
C HIS A 58 14.58 6.14 -10.69
N ALA A 59 14.17 7.17 -11.45
CA ALA A 59 14.49 7.34 -12.86
C ALA A 59 14.26 6.05 -13.68
N SER A 60 13.13 5.37 -13.40
CA SER A 60 12.78 4.07 -13.96
C SER A 60 11.28 3.97 -14.14
N GLU A 61 10.84 3.25 -15.18
CA GLU A 61 9.46 2.80 -15.23
C GLU A 61 9.16 1.86 -14.04
N ILE A 62 7.89 1.81 -13.65
CA ILE A 62 7.42 1.05 -12.49
C ILE A 62 6.40 0.01 -12.95
N ASP A 63 6.71 -1.25 -12.66
CA ASP A 63 5.84 -2.39 -12.89
C ASP A 63 5.04 -2.71 -11.62
N LEU A 64 3.82 -3.22 -11.79
CA LEU A 64 2.94 -3.61 -10.69
C LEU A 64 2.67 -5.11 -10.74
N ASP A 65 2.95 -5.79 -9.62
CA ASP A 65 2.60 -7.18 -9.42
C ASP A 65 1.57 -7.31 -8.30
N VAL A 66 0.51 -8.09 -8.55
CA VAL A 66 -0.49 -8.41 -7.52
C VAL A 66 0.03 -9.58 -6.69
N ALA A 67 0.49 -9.29 -5.48
CA ALA A 67 1.04 -10.30 -4.57
C ALA A 67 -0.05 -11.18 -3.94
N ALA A 68 -1.19 -10.59 -3.59
CA ALA A 68 -2.32 -11.33 -3.03
C ALA A 68 -3.64 -10.58 -3.27
N ARG A 69 -4.74 -11.31 -3.39
CA ARG A 69 -6.09 -10.74 -3.36
C ARG A 69 -7.08 -11.69 -2.70
N ALA A 70 -8.08 -11.13 -2.04
CA ALA A 70 -9.19 -11.88 -1.49
C ALA A 70 -10.48 -11.07 -1.59
N ARG A 71 -11.62 -11.77 -1.78
CA ARG A 71 -12.94 -11.15 -1.81
C ARG A 71 -13.79 -11.67 -0.66
N ILE A 72 -14.33 -10.75 0.14
CA ILE A 72 -15.20 -11.02 1.29
C ILE A 72 -16.54 -10.33 1.01
N GLY A 73 -17.49 -11.07 0.43
CA GLY A 73 -18.75 -10.49 -0.05
C GLY A 73 -18.51 -9.45 -1.14
N ASN A 74 -18.88 -8.19 -0.87
CA ASN A 74 -18.65 -7.04 -1.76
C ASN A 74 -17.37 -6.25 -1.43
N TYR A 75 -16.50 -6.77 -0.55
CA TYR A 75 -15.24 -6.13 -0.24
C TYR A 75 -14.08 -6.90 -0.86
N LEU A 76 -13.28 -6.23 -1.70
CA LEU A 76 -12.06 -6.77 -2.29
C LEU A 76 -10.85 -6.21 -1.54
N VAL A 77 -9.98 -7.07 -1.05
CA VAL A 77 -8.65 -6.67 -0.56
C VAL A 77 -7.59 -7.13 -1.55
N ARG A 78 -6.60 -6.27 -1.80
CA ARG A 78 -5.49 -6.56 -2.71
C ARG A 78 -4.19 -6.01 -2.13
N ALA A 79 -3.15 -6.83 -2.15
CA ALA A 79 -1.78 -6.42 -1.92
C ALA A 79 -1.01 -6.43 -3.24
N SER A 80 -0.20 -5.41 -3.47
CA SER A 80 0.64 -5.26 -4.64
C SER A 80 2.07 -4.90 -4.26
N VAL A 81 3.01 -5.33 -5.08
CA VAL A 81 4.40 -4.88 -5.04
C VAL A 81 4.66 -4.06 -6.29
N LEU A 82 5.28 -2.90 -6.12
CA LEU A 82 5.79 -2.10 -7.23
C LEU A 82 7.28 -2.36 -7.39
N HIS A 83 7.70 -2.62 -8.62
CA HIS A 83 9.09 -2.93 -8.96
C HIS A 83 9.64 -1.90 -9.94
N ARG A 84 10.94 -1.60 -9.83
CA ARG A 84 11.64 -0.90 -10.91
C ARG A 84 11.73 -1.81 -12.11
N HIS A 85 11.30 -1.31 -13.27
CA HIS A 85 11.40 -2.04 -14.52
C HIS A 85 12.85 -2.38 -14.89
N THR A 86 13.81 -1.53 -14.52
CA THR A 86 15.22 -1.67 -14.93
C THR A 86 15.93 -2.87 -14.31
N ASP A 87 15.57 -3.28 -13.10
CA ASP A 87 16.26 -4.35 -12.37
C ASP A 87 15.35 -5.25 -11.53
N GLY A 88 14.04 -5.04 -11.59
CA GLY A 88 13.05 -5.79 -10.81
C GLY A 88 13.11 -5.53 -9.30
N MET A 89 13.85 -4.50 -8.85
CA MET A 89 13.96 -4.22 -7.41
C MET A 89 12.60 -3.74 -6.88
N PRO A 90 12.05 -4.35 -5.80
CA PRO A 90 10.83 -3.88 -5.17
C PRO A 90 11.09 -2.53 -4.49
N VAL A 91 10.19 -1.57 -4.73
CA VAL A 91 10.28 -0.20 -4.22
C VAL A 91 9.07 0.20 -3.37
N GLU A 92 7.96 -0.50 -3.50
CA GLU A 92 6.78 -0.31 -2.64
C GLU A 92 6.04 -1.63 -2.43
N PHE A 93 5.55 -1.84 -1.21
CA PHE A 93 4.52 -2.83 -0.91
C PHE A 93 3.28 -2.12 -0.37
N GLY A 94 2.19 -2.18 -1.13
CA GLY A 94 0.95 -1.49 -0.83
C GLY A 94 -0.22 -2.46 -0.68
N ALA A 95 -1.21 -2.09 0.11
CA ALA A 95 -2.45 -2.84 0.24
C ALA A 95 -3.65 -1.91 0.17
N ILE A 96 -4.69 -2.33 -0.55
CA ILE A 96 -5.93 -1.57 -0.74
C ILE A 96 -7.15 -2.44 -0.46
N GLY A 97 -8.16 -1.82 0.12
CA GLY A 97 -9.49 -2.37 0.30
C GLY A 97 -10.50 -1.59 -0.54
N ILE A 98 -11.34 -2.29 -1.28
CA ILE A 98 -12.29 -1.71 -2.23
C ILE A 98 -13.68 -2.24 -1.94
N HIS A 99 -14.61 -1.33 -1.61
CA HIS A 99 -16.04 -1.62 -1.54
C HIS A 99 -16.61 -1.66 -2.96
N LEU A 100 -16.80 -2.87 -3.49
CA LEU A 100 -17.24 -3.09 -4.88
C LEU A 100 -18.65 -2.54 -5.12
N ASP A 101 -19.51 -2.56 -4.11
CA ASP A 101 -20.88 -2.04 -4.14
C ASP A 101 -20.95 -0.51 -4.26
N LEU A 102 -19.85 0.20 -3.98
CA LEU A 102 -19.74 1.65 -4.21
C LEU A 102 -19.25 2.00 -5.62
N LEU A 103 -18.85 1.01 -6.41
CA LEU A 103 -18.40 1.21 -7.79
C LEU A 103 -19.56 0.97 -8.77
N PRO A 104 -19.62 1.73 -9.88
CA PRO A 104 -20.46 1.36 -11.02
C PRO A 104 -20.15 -0.06 -11.50
N GLU A 105 -21.14 -0.79 -11.99
CA GLU A 105 -20.99 -2.21 -12.39
C GLU A 105 -19.85 -2.45 -13.38
N GLU A 106 -19.64 -1.52 -14.32
CA GLU A 106 -18.53 -1.62 -15.28
C GLU A 106 -17.17 -1.47 -14.60
N ALA A 107 -17.05 -0.60 -13.60
CA ALA A 107 -15.81 -0.42 -12.84
C ALA A 107 -15.54 -1.62 -11.92
N GLN A 108 -16.59 -2.27 -11.39
CA GLN A 108 -16.43 -3.51 -10.62
C GLN A 108 -15.70 -4.57 -11.44
N LYS A 109 -15.99 -4.72 -12.73
CA LYS A 109 -15.34 -5.71 -13.61
C LYS A 109 -13.86 -5.41 -13.86
N LEU A 110 -13.43 -4.15 -13.76
CA LEU A 110 -12.06 -3.71 -14.01
C LEU A 110 -11.15 -3.90 -12.79
N VAL A 111 -11.71 -3.90 -11.58
CA VAL A 111 -10.93 -4.04 -10.33
C VAL A 111 -10.79 -5.48 -9.85
N LEU A 112 -11.59 -6.40 -10.39
CA LEU A 112 -11.68 -7.81 -9.95
C LEU A 112 -10.44 -8.66 -10.27
#